data_AF-A0A6A6YMH6-F1
#
_entry.id   AF-A0A6A6YMH6-F1
#
_cell.length_a   1.000
_cell.length_b   1.000
_cell.length_c   1.000
_cell.angle_alpha   90.00
_cell.angle_beta   90.00
_cell.angle_gamma   90.00
#
_symmetry.space_group_name_H-M   'P 1'
#
loop_
_entity.id
_entity.type
_entity.pdbx_description
1 polymer ?
#
loop_
_entity_poly.entity_id
_entity_poly.type
_entity_poly.pdbx_seq_one_letter_code
_entity_poly.pdbx_strand_id
1 'polypeptide(L)'
;PACPLQTCDPTPGANGCDISTSCISLTGAVNVGAGEHLCACRHGFRADSTDPKDTSVQVRLPWAGQEGRVFVKPGIACNQLCDAFQLGKDGCTEVVEEPMC
;
A
#
# COMPACT_ATOMS: atom_id res chain seq x y z
N PRO A 1 -3.47 -16.85 -8.04
CA PRO A 1 -2.53 -15.78 -7.62
C PRO A 1 -3.17 -14.97 -6.49
N ALA A 2 -2.43 -14.69 -5.42
CA ALA A 2 -2.91 -13.97 -4.25
C ALA A 2 -1.99 -12.76 -3.99
N CYS A 3 -2.53 -11.71 -3.38
CA CYS A 3 -1.77 -10.53 -2.99
C CYS A 3 -0.53 -10.94 -2.17
N PRO A 4 0.67 -10.40 -2.45
CA PRO A 4 1.87 -10.72 -1.67
C PRO A 4 1.86 -10.13 -0.26
N LEU A 5 0.96 -9.17 0.00
CA LEU A 5 0.79 -8.53 1.29
C LEU A 5 -0.33 -9.19 2.09
N GLN A 6 -0.15 -9.21 3.42
CA GLN A 6 -1.20 -9.59 4.35
C GLN A 6 -2.25 -8.48 4.45
N THR A 7 -3.53 -8.85 4.47
CA THR A 7 -4.67 -7.94 4.68
C THR A 7 -4.73 -7.41 6.12
N CYS A 8 -5.39 -6.27 6.29
CA CYS A 8 -5.71 -5.69 7.59
C CYS A 8 -7.20 -5.87 7.93
N ASP A 9 -7.53 -5.93 9.23
CA ASP A 9 -8.91 -5.99 9.71
C ASP A 9 -9.46 -4.57 9.90
N PRO A 10 -10.49 -4.12 9.16
CA PRO A 10 -11.03 -2.77 9.32
C PRO A 10 -11.71 -2.51 10.68
N THR A 11 -11.89 -3.54 11.52
CA THR A 11 -12.49 -3.43 12.85
C THR A 11 -11.62 -2.54 13.76
N PRO A 12 -12.20 -1.51 14.42
CA PRO A 12 -11.46 -0.65 15.32
C PRO A 12 -10.73 -1.45 16.41
N GLY A 13 -9.41 -1.22 16.53
CA GLY A 13 -8.55 -1.93 17.48
C GLY A 13 -7.95 -3.25 16.99
N ALA A 14 -8.35 -3.76 15.82
CA ALA A 14 -7.83 -5.02 15.25
C ALA A 14 -7.02 -4.84 13.95
N ASN A 15 -6.92 -3.63 13.41
CA ASN A 15 -6.34 -3.40 12.07
C ASN A 15 -4.87 -3.79 11.92
N GLY A 16 -4.09 -3.79 13.00
CA GLY A 16 -2.66 -4.11 12.98
C GLY A 16 -1.79 -3.16 12.15
N CYS A 17 -2.34 -2.09 11.58
CA CYS A 17 -1.59 -1.11 10.81
C CYS A 17 -0.76 -0.20 11.74
N ASP A 18 0.41 0.24 11.28
CA ASP A 18 1.17 1.26 12.01
C ASP A 18 0.44 2.61 11.99
N ILE A 19 0.69 3.46 12.98
CA ILE A 19 0.06 4.79 13.11
C ILE A 19 0.33 5.71 11.91
N SER A 20 1.42 5.50 11.18
CA SER A 20 1.74 6.24 9.93
C SER A 20 0.96 5.76 8.70
N THR A 21 0.15 4.70 8.86
CA THR A 21 -0.63 4.06 7.79
C THR A 21 -2.12 4.04 8.16
N SER A 22 -2.96 3.61 7.23
CA SER A 22 -4.40 3.46 7.48
C SER A 22 -4.93 2.21 6.78
N CYS A 23 -5.71 1.39 7.50
CA CYS A 23 -6.40 0.26 6.90
C CYS A 23 -7.55 0.79 6.02
N ILE A 24 -7.44 0.61 4.71
CA ILE A 24 -8.43 1.10 3.75
C ILE A 24 -8.92 -0.04 2.87
N SER A 25 -10.17 0.07 2.41
CA SER A 25 -10.69 -0.82 1.39
C SER A 25 -10.00 -0.59 0.05
N LEU A 26 -9.73 -1.69 -0.66
CA LEU A 26 -9.18 -1.68 -2.00
C LEU A 26 -10.26 -1.36 -3.05
N THR A 27 -10.83 -0.16 -2.97
CA THR A 27 -11.83 0.31 -3.94
C THR A 27 -11.20 0.43 -5.32
N GLY A 28 -11.90 -0.08 -6.35
CA GLY A 28 -11.38 -0.13 -7.73
C GLY A 28 -10.57 -1.39 -8.05
N ALA A 29 -10.37 -2.27 -7.06
CA ALA A 29 -9.76 -3.58 -7.28
C ALA A 29 -10.49 -4.37 -8.35
N VAL A 30 -9.70 -4.95 -9.26
CA VAL A 30 -10.16 -5.94 -10.23
C VAL A 30 -9.66 -7.31 -9.79
N ASN A 31 -10.51 -8.33 -9.88
CA ASN A 31 -10.21 -9.71 -9.48
C ASN A 31 -10.22 -9.97 -7.96
N VAL A 32 -9.10 -10.41 -7.37
CA VAL A 32 -9.07 -11.07 -6.05
C VAL A 32 -9.19 -10.06 -4.90
N GLY A 33 -8.82 -8.80 -5.11
CA GLY A 33 -8.72 -7.79 -4.05
C GLY A 33 -10.01 -7.03 -3.78
N ALA A 34 -11.07 -7.36 -4.51
CA ALA A 34 -12.38 -6.73 -4.33
C ALA A 34 -12.94 -7.05 -2.93
N GLY A 35 -13.02 -6.03 -2.08
CA GLY A 35 -13.49 -6.16 -0.70
C GLY A 35 -12.39 -6.47 0.32
N GLU A 36 -11.13 -6.59 -0.13
CA GLU A 36 -10.00 -6.67 0.79
C GLU A 36 -9.59 -5.29 1.32
N HIS A 37 -8.83 -5.32 2.41
CA HIS A 37 -8.30 -4.15 3.06
C HIS A 37 -6.79 -4.30 3.24
N LEU A 38 -6.04 -3.22 2.95
CA LEU A 38 -4.60 -3.16 3.17
C LEU A 38 -4.23 -1.87 3.91
N CYS A 39 -3.07 -1.90 4.58
CA CYS A 39 -2.52 -0.72 5.21
C CYS A 39 -1.92 0.19 4.13
N ALA A 40 -2.55 1.33 3.87
CA ALA A 40 -2.07 2.33 2.93
C ALA A 40 -1.17 3.36 3.63
N CYS A 41 -0.02 3.65 3.03
CA CYS A 41 0.80 4.78 3.41
C CYS A 41 0.10 6.10 3.05
N ARG A 42 0.54 7.19 3.68
CA ARG A 42 0.22 8.56 3.24
C ARG A 42 0.73 8.78 1.80
N HIS A 43 0.04 9.61 1.04
CA HIS A 43 0.43 9.89 -0.35
C HIS A 43 1.86 10.43 -0.42
N GLY A 44 2.70 9.86 -1.30
CA GLY A 44 4.10 10.26 -1.44
C GLY A 44 5.07 9.63 -0.42
N PHE A 45 4.59 8.72 0.43
CA PHE A 45 5.41 7.98 1.38
C PHE A 45 5.39 6.48 1.09
N ARG A 46 6.48 5.80 1.46
CA ARG A 46 6.69 4.36 1.33
C ARG A 46 7.26 3.77 2.63
N ALA A 47 7.45 2.45 2.68
CA ALA A 47 7.94 1.77 3.87
C ALA A 47 9.33 2.26 4.32
N ASP A 48 9.51 2.39 5.62
CA ASP A 48 10.77 2.82 6.23
C ASP A 48 11.87 1.77 6.07
N SER A 49 13.10 2.21 5.82
CA SER A 49 14.32 1.37 5.79
C SER A 49 14.20 0.09 4.95
N THR A 50 13.35 0.10 3.93
CA THR A 50 13.05 -1.06 3.08
C THR A 50 13.46 -0.75 1.63
N ASP A 51 13.97 -1.77 0.93
CA ASP A 51 14.18 -1.67 -0.52
C ASP A 51 12.83 -1.36 -1.20
N PRO A 52 12.72 -0.27 -2.00
CA PRO A 52 11.49 0.06 -2.72
C PRO A 52 10.93 -1.11 -3.55
N LYS A 53 11.77 -2.08 -3.96
CA LYS A 53 11.39 -3.23 -4.76
C LYS A 53 11.02 -4.49 -3.97
N ASP A 54 11.04 -4.45 -2.63
CA ASP A 54 10.62 -5.59 -1.79
C ASP A 54 9.09 -5.71 -1.73
N THR A 55 8.55 -6.53 -2.64
CA THR A 55 7.10 -6.79 -2.75
C THR A 55 6.51 -7.57 -1.57
N SER A 56 7.35 -8.17 -0.72
CA SER A 56 6.89 -8.84 0.51
C SER A 56 6.57 -7.85 1.64
N VAL A 57 6.95 -6.59 1.45
CA VAL A 57 6.74 -5.51 2.42
C VAL A 57 5.85 -4.41 1.86
N GLN A 58 6.05 -4.03 0.59
CA GLN A 58 5.35 -2.90 -0.01
C GLN A 58 5.04 -3.09 -1.50
N VAL A 59 3.90 -2.58 -1.94
CA VAL A 59 3.51 -2.56 -3.37
C VAL A 59 2.72 -1.29 -3.72
N ARG A 60 2.68 -0.94 -5.00
CA ARG A 60 1.69 -0.02 -5.58
C ARG A 60 0.60 -0.83 -6.26
N LEU A 61 -0.61 -0.28 -6.30
CA LEU A 61 -1.74 -0.91 -6.98
C LEU A 61 -2.16 -0.05 -8.18
N PRO A 62 -2.41 -0.65 -9.36
CA PRO A 62 -2.75 0.09 -10.59
C PRO A 62 -4.21 0.57 -10.65
N TRP A 63 -4.93 0.50 -9.54
CA TRP A 63 -6.39 0.65 -9.54
C TRP A 63 -6.83 2.10 -9.37
N ALA A 64 -7.91 2.45 -10.06
CA ALA A 64 -8.47 3.80 -10.02
C ALA A 64 -8.87 4.21 -8.59
N GLY A 65 -8.40 5.36 -8.15
CA GLY A 65 -8.56 5.89 -6.79
C GLY A 65 -7.46 5.44 -5.81
N GLN A 66 -6.62 4.48 -6.19
CA GLN A 66 -5.47 4.00 -5.40
C GLN A 66 -4.12 4.38 -6.03
N GLU A 67 -4.12 5.05 -7.17
CA GLU A 67 -2.89 5.36 -7.88
C GLU A 67 -1.97 6.27 -7.04
N GLY A 68 -0.68 5.98 -7.06
CA GLY A 68 0.32 6.75 -6.31
C GLY A 68 0.33 6.49 -4.80
N ARG A 69 -0.55 5.62 -4.28
CA ARG A 69 -0.44 5.10 -2.92
C ARG A 69 0.46 3.88 -2.88
N VAL A 70 1.22 3.77 -1.78
CA VAL A 70 1.96 2.56 -1.43
C VAL A 70 1.18 1.82 -0.35
N PHE A 71 1.07 0.51 -0.50
CA PHE A 71 0.46 -0.40 0.46
C PHE A 71 1.55 -1.23 1.12
N VAL A 72 1.37 -1.53 2.39
CA VAL A 72 2.29 -2.33 3.18
C VAL A 72 1.57 -3.39 3.99
N LYS A 73 2.30 -4.42 4.44
CA LYS A 73 1.77 -5.36 5.42
C LYS A 73 1.54 -4.70 6.79
N PRO A 74 0.67 -5.24 7.64
CA PRO A 74 0.45 -4.75 9.00
C PRO A 74 1.76 -4.61 9.81
N GLY A 75 1.83 -3.58 10.64
CA GLY A 75 2.98 -3.26 11.50
C GLY A 75 4.15 -2.54 10.83
N ILE A 76 4.07 -2.25 9.52
CA ILE A 76 5.12 -1.52 8.81
C ILE A 76 4.82 -0.01 8.80
N ALA A 77 5.79 0.77 9.21
CA ALA A 77 5.73 2.23 9.18
C ALA A 77 6.06 2.78 7.78
N CYS A 78 5.35 3.84 7.37
CA CYS A 78 5.58 4.59 6.13
C CYS A 78 5.86 6.08 6.40
N ASN A 79 7.11 6.39 6.74
CA ASN A 79 7.62 7.75 6.94
C ASN A 79 8.71 8.13 5.93
N GLN A 80 9.20 7.18 5.14
CA GLN A 80 10.15 7.42 4.07
C GLN A 80 9.46 8.12 2.89
N LEU A 81 9.97 9.30 2.53
CA LEU A 81 9.50 10.01 1.35
C LEU A 81 9.93 9.27 0.09
N CYS A 82 9.05 9.21 -0.90
CA CYS A 82 9.36 8.69 -2.23
C CYS A 82 10.22 9.67 -3.04
N ASP A 83 10.97 9.18 -4.02
CA ASP A 83 11.86 10.00 -4.86
C ASP A 83 11.08 11.05 -5.66
N ALA A 84 9.91 10.66 -6.19
CA ALA A 84 9.05 11.50 -7.02
C ALA A 84 7.72 11.87 -6.35
N PHE A 85 7.70 12.01 -5.02
CA PHE A 85 6.48 12.18 -4.20
C PHE A 85 5.52 13.29 -4.69
N GLN A 86 6.05 14.35 -5.30
CA GLN A 86 5.27 15.47 -5.84
C GLN A 86 4.45 15.15 -7.11
N LEU A 87 4.67 14.01 -7.77
CA LEU A 87 4.04 13.69 -9.06
C LEU A 87 2.63 13.04 -8.94
N GLY A 88 2.03 13.07 -7.76
CA GLY A 88 0.66 12.58 -7.54
C GLY A 88 0.54 11.08 -7.82
N LYS A 89 -0.22 10.70 -8.87
CA LYS A 89 -0.37 9.29 -9.27
C LYS A 89 0.95 8.65 -9.70
N ASP A 90 1.84 9.46 -10.30
CA ASP A 90 3.15 9.05 -10.79
C ASP A 90 4.23 9.21 -9.70
N GLY A 91 3.82 9.48 -8.45
CA GLY A 91 4.68 9.40 -7.29
C GLY A 91 4.94 7.95 -6.87
N CYS A 92 6.07 7.76 -6.18
CA CYS A 92 6.50 6.47 -5.64
C CYS A 92 6.72 5.36 -6.68
N THR A 93 6.95 5.68 -7.96
CA THR A 93 7.14 4.69 -9.03
C THR A 93 8.38 3.80 -8.85
N GLU A 94 9.27 4.12 -7.91
CA GLU A 94 10.32 3.20 -7.47
C GLU A 94 9.78 1.94 -6.79
N VAL A 95 8.56 2.00 -6.23
CA VAL A 95 7.84 0.86 -5.65
C VAL A 95 7.15 0.07 -6.75
N VAL A 96 7.33 -1.25 -6.71
CA VAL A 96 6.79 -2.18 -7.70
C VAL A 96 5.27 -2.17 -7.68
N GLU A 97 4.68 -2.07 -8.88
CA GLU A 97 3.24 -2.17 -9.08
C GLU A 97 2.82 -3.63 -9.18
N GLU A 98 1.86 -4.04 -8.36
CA GLU A 98 1.31 -5.40 -8.35
C GLU A 98 -0.16 -5.35 -8.81
N PRO A 99 -0.49 -5.87 -10.00
CA PRO A 99 -1.87 -5.88 -10.50
C PRO A 99 -2.76 -6.92 -9.81
N MET A 100 -2.17 -7.88 -9.11
CA MET A 100 -2.89 -8.96 -8.42
C MET A 100 -2.79 -8.78 -6.91
N CYS A 101 -3.72 -7.99 -6.40
CA CYS A 101 -4.27 -8.17 -5.09
C CYS A 101 -5.76 -8.49 -5.28
#